data_AF-A0A524MAR0-F1
#
_entry.id   AF-A0A524MAR0-F1
#
_cell.length_a   1.000
_cell.length_b   1.000
_cell.length_c   1.000
_cell.angle_alpha   90.00
_cell.angle_beta   90.00
_cell.angle_gamma   90.00
#
_symmetry.space_group_name_H-M   'P 1'
#
loop_
_entity.id
_entity.type
_entity.pdbx_description
1 polymer ?
#
loop_
_entity_poly.entity_id
_entity_poly.type
_entity_poly.pdbx_seq_one_letter_code
_entity_poly.pdbx_strand_id
1 'polypeptide(L)'
;MKTSEKFLSLGILVIVAGIVLLVIGNTDGIGTSTFFFFPFFLVSTSDVMVMLLLIALTLFIFVIVRRSAMTYFSQVESRYDKEFAEQYIPVGTKCSYCSKPIPIDAAYCSSCGSPIDKGRELNGELR
;
A
#
# COMPACT_ATOMS: atom_id res chain seq x y z
N MET A 1 -0.78 11.50 2.37
CA MET A 1 0.15 10.85 3.33
C MET A 1 1.35 10.12 2.69
N LYS A 2 1.47 10.00 1.35
CA LYS A 2 2.62 9.30 0.72
C LYS A 2 3.98 10.01 0.84
N THR A 3 3.99 11.31 1.14
CA THR A 3 5.24 12.10 1.18
C THR A 3 6.01 11.93 2.50
N SER A 4 5.33 11.70 3.62
CA SER A 4 5.95 11.56 4.94
C SER A 4 6.79 10.27 5.09
N GLU A 5 6.38 9.20 4.42
CA GLU A 5 7.12 7.92 4.42
C GLU A 5 8.49 8.04 3.73
N LYS A 6 8.57 8.90 2.70
CA LYS A 6 9.82 9.18 1.99
C LYS A 6 10.80 9.97 2.85
N PHE A 7 10.30 10.90 3.67
CA PHE A 7 11.15 11.66 4.60
C PHE A 7 11.68 10.79 5.75
N LEU A 8 10.86 9.88 6.29
CA LEU A 8 11.28 8.96 7.35
C LEU A 8 12.34 7.98 6.86
N SER A 9 12.16 7.40 5.67
CA SER A 9 13.16 6.48 5.10
C SER A 9 14.46 7.18 4.72
N LEU A 10 14.39 8.42 4.20
CA LEU A 10 15.58 9.25 3.96
C LEU A 10 16.35 9.55 5.25
N GLY A 11 15.65 9.89 6.34
CA GLY A 11 16.27 10.17 7.64
C GLY A 11 16.99 8.94 8.21
N ILE A 12 16.38 7.76 8.16
CA ILE A 12 17.04 6.52 8.61
C ILE A 12 18.29 6.22 7.77
N LEU A 13 18.23 6.44 6.46
CA LEU A 13 19.38 6.21 5.57
C LEU A 13 20.56 7.13 5.90
N VAL A 14 20.29 8.40 6.21
CA VAL A 14 21.32 9.36 6.66
C VAL A 14 21.93 8.92 8.00
N ILE A 15 21.13 8.43 8.95
CA ILE A 15 21.63 7.92 10.23
C ILE A 15 22.54 6.69 10.01
N VAL A 16 22.10 5.73 9.20
CA VAL A 16 22.90 4.53 8.89
C VAL A 16 24.22 4.93 8.21
N ALA A 17 24.18 5.86 7.24
CA ALA A 17 25.38 6.36 6.57
C ALA A 17 26.34 7.05 7.56
N GLY A 18 25.82 7.85 8.49
CA GLY A 18 26.62 8.48 9.55
C GLY A 18 27.30 7.46 10.46
N ILE A 19 26.61 6.38 10.84
CA ILE A 19 27.20 5.31 11.65
C ILE A 19 28.30 4.58 10.88
N VAL A 20 28.08 4.27 9.59
CA VAL A 20 29.08 3.60 8.74
C VAL A 20 30.34 4.47 8.60
N LEU A 21 30.18 5.77 8.35
CA LEU A 21 31.31 6.71 8.29
C LEU A 21 32.07 6.78 9.60
N LEU A 22 31.37 6.71 10.74
CA LEU A 22 31.98 6.68 12.07
C LEU A 22 32.84 5.45 12.31
N VAL A 23 32.39 4.28 11.84
CA VAL A 23 33.12 3.02 11.93
C VAL A 23 34.36 3.05 11.03
N ILE A 24 34.22 3.54 9.79
CA ILE A 24 35.35 3.69 8.86
C ILE A 24 36.37 4.71 9.37
N GLY A 25 35.91 5.77 10.04
CA GLY A 25 36.79 6.79 10.62
C GLY A 25 37.53 6.36 11.90
N ASN A 26 37.26 5.17 12.43
CA ASN A 26 37.86 4.67 13.67
C ASN A 26 38.51 3.30 13.44
N THR A 27 39.33 3.21 12.40
CA THR A 27 40.05 1.98 12.00
C THR A 27 41.12 1.56 12.99
N ASP A 28 41.66 2.52 13.74
CA ASP A 28 42.86 2.29 14.53
C ASP A 28 42.53 1.87 15.96
N GLY A 29 41.24 1.84 16.35
CA GLY A 29 40.75 1.34 17.64
C GLY A 29 41.22 2.13 18.88
N ILE A 30 42.08 3.12 18.68
CA ILE A 30 42.73 3.92 19.72
C ILE A 30 42.24 5.36 19.55
N GLY A 31 40.96 5.60 19.80
CA GLY A 31 40.41 6.94 19.67
C GLY A 31 38.90 7.04 19.82
N THR A 32 38.45 8.23 20.17
CA THR A 32 37.03 8.60 20.08
C THR A 32 36.80 9.26 18.72
N SER A 33 35.82 8.75 17.97
CA SER A 33 35.38 9.37 16.72
C SER A 33 34.02 10.02 16.92
N THR A 34 33.85 11.21 16.35
CA THR A 34 32.60 11.97 16.46
C THR A 34 32.12 12.39 15.08
N PHE A 35 30.82 12.25 14.82
CA PHE A 35 30.18 12.71 13.60
C PHE A 35 28.93 13.52 13.94
N PHE A 36 28.75 14.63 13.25
CA PHE A 36 27.63 15.54 13.46
C PHE A 36 26.82 15.70 12.18
N PHE A 37 25.51 15.51 12.31
CA PHE A 37 24.54 15.88 11.28
C PHE A 37 23.34 16.49 11.99
N PHE A 38 23.05 17.77 11.76
CA PHE A 38 22.00 18.47 12.49
C PHE A 38 20.64 17.74 12.38
N PRO A 39 19.91 17.46 13.50
CA PRO A 39 20.18 17.82 14.90
C PRO A 39 20.90 16.74 15.76
N PHE A 40 21.51 15.72 15.16
CA PHE A 40 22.08 14.54 15.83
C PHE A 40 23.60 14.61 16.00
N PHE A 41 24.06 14.08 17.13
CA PHE A 41 25.47 13.90 17.47
C PHE A 41 25.73 12.41 17.67
N LEU A 42 26.72 11.89 16.95
CA LEU A 42 27.14 10.50 17.06
C LEU A 42 28.55 10.48 17.60
N VAL A 43 28.75 9.82 18.73
CA VAL A 43 30.05 9.67 19.40
C VAL A 43 30.32 8.19 19.52
N SER A 44 31.52 7.77 19.13
CA SER A 44 31.91 6.37 19.20
C SER A 44 33.24 6.20 19.93
N THR A 45 33.20 5.35 20.95
CA THR A 45 34.35 4.76 21.65
C THR A 45 34.51 3.31 21.19
N SER A 46 35.67 2.70 21.42
CA SER A 46 35.93 1.29 21.11
C SER A 46 34.84 0.34 21.61
N ASP A 47 34.29 0.61 22.79
CA ASP A 47 33.34 -0.28 23.47
C ASP A 47 31.92 -0.19 22.89
N VAL A 48 31.55 0.94 22.29
CA VAL A 48 30.21 1.16 21.72
C VAL A 48 30.15 0.89 20.21
N MET A 49 31.29 0.64 19.55
CA MET A 49 31.36 0.36 18.11
C MET A 49 30.49 -0.81 17.70
N VAL A 50 30.58 -1.93 18.44
CA VAL A 50 29.82 -3.14 18.13
C VAL A 50 28.32 -2.88 18.27
N MET A 51 27.91 -2.15 19.31
CA MET A 51 26.50 -1.76 19.50
C MET A 51 26.00 -0.86 18.36
N LEU A 52 26.78 0.15 17.95
CA LEU A 52 26.41 1.02 16.84
C LEU A 52 26.28 0.26 15.51
N LEU A 53 27.15 -0.71 15.27
CA LEU A 53 27.11 -1.53 14.04
C LEU A 53 25.86 -2.42 14.02
N LEU A 54 25.48 -3.02 15.16
CA LEU A 54 24.23 -3.77 15.29
C LEU A 54 22.99 -2.87 15.10
N ILE A 55 23.00 -1.66 15.66
CA ILE A 55 21.92 -0.68 15.45
C ILE A 55 21.83 -0.30 13.97
N ALA A 56 22.95 -0.03 13.30
CA ALA A 56 22.96 0.29 11.87
C ALA A 56 22.42 -0.88 11.02
N LEU A 57 22.83 -2.11 11.33
CA LEU A 57 22.41 -3.31 10.62
C LEU A 57 20.91 -3.58 10.81
N THR A 58 20.38 -3.43 12.03
CA THR A 58 18.95 -3.59 12.31
C THR A 58 18.11 -2.52 11.60
N LEU A 59 18.55 -1.26 11.60
CA LEU A 59 17.90 -0.18 10.85
C LEU A 59 17.95 -0.43 9.34
N PHE A 60 19.06 -0.94 8.82
CA PHE A 60 19.22 -1.27 7.41
C PHE A 60 18.29 -2.41 6.98
N ILE A 61 18.22 -3.50 7.76
CA ILE A 61 17.26 -4.59 7.53
C ILE A 61 15.83 -4.05 7.60
N PHE A 62 15.51 -3.22 8.60
CA PHE A 62 14.18 -2.63 8.73
C PHE A 62 13.78 -1.79 7.49
N VAL A 63 14.71 -1.00 6.94
CA VAL A 63 14.47 -0.24 5.70
C VAL A 63 14.27 -1.17 4.51
N ILE A 64 15.07 -2.24 4.36
CA ILE A 64 14.90 -3.23 3.29
C ILE A 64 13.54 -3.92 3.39
N VAL A 65 13.18 -4.38 4.59
CA VAL A 65 11.90 -5.07 4.85
C VAL A 65 10.71 -4.15 4.62
N ARG A 66 10.78 -2.88 5.06
CA ARG A 66 9.74 -1.88 4.78
C ARG A 66 9.59 -1.63 3.28
N ARG A 67 10.71 -1.50 2.57
CA ARG A 67 10.72 -1.28 1.12
C ARG A 67 10.15 -2.48 0.36
N SER A 68 10.52 -3.70 0.75
CA SER A 68 10.00 -4.92 0.13
C SER A 68 8.53 -5.18 0.47
N ALA A 69 8.10 -4.93 1.71
CA ALA A 69 6.71 -5.02 2.13
C ALA A 69 5.81 -4.03 1.37
N MET A 70 6.30 -2.83 1.08
CA MET A 70 5.55 -1.84 0.28
C MET A 70 5.35 -2.31 -1.17
N THR A 71 6.35 -2.96 -1.77
CA THR A 71 6.21 -3.58 -3.09
C THR A 71 5.24 -4.76 -3.05
N TYR A 72 5.34 -5.61 -2.02
CA TYR A 72 4.49 -6.80 -1.87
C TYR A 72 3.01 -6.42 -1.67
N PHE A 73 2.74 -5.42 -0.83
CA PHE A 73 1.38 -4.98 -0.53
C PHE A 73 0.72 -4.23 -1.69
N SER A 74 1.50 -3.45 -2.47
CA SER A 74 0.98 -2.77 -3.65
C SER A 74 0.39 -3.71 -4.71
N GLN A 75 0.84 -4.97 -4.75
CA GLN A 75 0.36 -5.96 -5.68
C GLN A 75 -0.94 -6.64 -5.21
N VAL A 76 -1.18 -6.70 -3.90
CA VAL A 76 -2.40 -7.30 -3.31
C VAL A 76 -3.61 -6.38 -3.50
N GLU A 77 -3.44 -5.08 -3.28
CA GLU A 77 -4.54 -4.12 -3.45
C GLU A 77 -4.98 -4.00 -4.93
N SER A 78 -4.02 -4.12 -5.85
CA SER A 78 -4.29 -4.21 -7.30
C SER A 78 -5.08 -5.46 -7.71
N ARG A 79 -5.08 -6.53 -6.91
CA ARG A 79 -5.80 -7.77 -7.21
C ARG A 79 -7.23 -7.72 -6.66
N TYR A 80 -7.42 -7.09 -5.52
CA TYR A 80 -8.73 -6.95 -4.89
C TYR A 80 -9.69 -6.06 -5.71
N ASP A 81 -9.19 -4.96 -6.30
CA ASP A 81 -10.02 -4.09 -7.15
C ASP A 81 -10.36 -4.70 -8.52
N LYS A 82 -9.58 -5.69 -9.01
CA LYS A 82 -9.85 -6.35 -10.30
C LYS A 82 -10.86 -7.49 -10.21
N GLU A 83 -11.07 -8.07 -9.04
CA GLU A 83 -12.03 -9.17 -8.86
C GLU A 83 -13.46 -8.66 -8.58
N PHE A 84 -13.59 -7.39 -8.18
CA PHE A 84 -14.87 -6.70 -8.00
C PHE A 84 -15.25 -5.75 -9.14
N ALA A 85 -14.33 -5.48 -10.07
CA ALA A 85 -14.65 -4.80 -11.31
C ALA A 85 -15.40 -5.78 -12.23
N GLU A 86 -16.70 -5.54 -12.38
CA GLU A 86 -17.59 -6.13 -13.39
C GLU A 86 -18.39 -7.38 -13.02
N GLN A 87 -19.01 -7.41 -11.84
CA GLN A 87 -20.32 -8.09 -11.74
C GLN A 87 -21.44 -7.08 -11.97
N TYR A 88 -21.52 -6.56 -13.20
CA TYR A 88 -22.65 -5.73 -13.63
C TYR A 88 -23.90 -6.60 -13.68
N ILE A 89 -24.91 -6.25 -12.89
CA ILE A 89 -26.23 -6.89 -13.01
C ILE A 89 -26.83 -6.39 -14.34
N PRO A 90 -27.11 -7.27 -15.32
CA PRO A 90 -27.71 -6.86 -16.57
C PRO A 90 -29.06 -6.17 -16.31
N VAL A 91 -29.14 -4.89 -16.69
CA VAL A 91 -30.38 -4.11 -16.65
C VAL A 91 -31.15 -4.34 -17.94
N GLY A 92 -32.39 -4.81 -17.80
CA GLY A 92 -33.28 -5.03 -18.93
C GLY A 92 -34.04 -3.76 -19.24
N THR A 93 -35.17 -3.57 -18.57
CA THR A 93 -36.16 -2.54 -18.91
C THR A 93 -36.28 -1.47 -17.83
N LYS A 94 -36.95 -0.35 -18.15
CA LYS A 94 -37.33 0.68 -17.18
C LYS A 94 -38.70 0.37 -16.59
N CYS A 95 -38.87 0.66 -15.30
CA CYS A 95 -40.17 0.60 -14.64
C CYS A 95 -41.20 1.49 -15.33
N SER A 96 -42.37 0.95 -15.65
CA SER A 96 -43.50 1.72 -16.21
C SER A 96 -44.06 2.77 -15.25
N TYR A 97 -43.88 2.59 -13.94
CA TYR A 97 -44.42 3.49 -12.91
C TYR A 97 -43.43 4.58 -12.47
N CYS A 98 -42.16 4.23 -12.23
CA CYS A 98 -41.16 5.16 -11.68
C CYS A 98 -39.98 5.43 -12.62
N SER A 99 -39.99 4.86 -13.83
CA SER A 99 -38.97 5.03 -14.88
C SER A 99 -37.54 4.64 -14.50
N LYS A 100 -37.33 4.01 -13.35
CA LYS A 100 -36.02 3.52 -12.91
C LYS A 100 -35.64 2.21 -13.62
N PRO A 101 -34.35 1.99 -13.90
CA PRO A 101 -33.88 0.77 -14.54
C PRO A 101 -34.09 -0.44 -13.63
N ILE A 102 -34.43 -1.57 -14.24
CA ILE A 102 -34.72 -2.82 -13.56
C ILE A 102 -33.81 -3.92 -14.11
N PRO A 103 -33.21 -4.77 -13.24
CA PRO A 103 -32.48 -5.95 -13.70
C PRO A 103 -33.39 -6.97 -14.41
N ILE A 104 -32.83 -7.71 -15.38
CA ILE A 104 -33.55 -8.65 -16.26
C ILE A 104 -34.36 -9.73 -15.50
N ASP A 105 -33.87 -10.14 -14.32
CA ASP A 105 -34.48 -11.21 -13.54
C ASP A 105 -35.43 -10.72 -12.45
N ALA A 106 -35.65 -9.41 -12.30
CA ALA A 106 -36.54 -8.90 -11.28
C ALA A 106 -38.00 -9.30 -11.54
N ALA A 107 -38.70 -9.72 -10.49
CA ALA A 107 -40.16 -9.88 -10.51
C ALA A 107 -40.89 -8.57 -10.13
N TYR A 108 -40.18 -7.67 -9.45
CA TYR A 108 -40.68 -6.42 -8.90
C TYR A 108 -39.65 -5.30 -9.06
N CYS A 109 -40.10 -4.06 -9.23
CA CYS A 109 -39.20 -2.91 -9.23
C CYS A 109 -38.63 -2.69 -7.83
N SER A 110 -37.30 -2.70 -7.69
CA SER A 110 -36.60 -2.46 -6.41
C SER A 110 -36.84 -1.08 -5.81
N SER A 111 -37.33 -0.13 -6.60
CA SER A 111 -37.50 1.26 -6.18
C SER A 111 -38.92 1.64 -5.79
N CYS A 112 -39.94 1.01 -6.38
CA CYS A 112 -41.35 1.34 -6.10
C CYS A 112 -42.21 0.12 -5.78
N GLY A 113 -41.66 -1.10 -5.83
CA GLY A 113 -42.38 -2.34 -5.51
C GLY A 113 -43.41 -2.78 -6.55
N SER A 114 -43.54 -2.07 -7.67
CA SER A 114 -44.51 -2.44 -8.71
C SER A 114 -44.15 -3.80 -9.34
N PRO A 115 -45.11 -4.71 -9.55
CA PRO A 115 -44.87 -5.96 -10.27
C PRO A 115 -44.49 -5.66 -11.72
N ILE A 116 -43.68 -6.54 -12.31
CA ILE A 116 -43.26 -6.44 -13.70
C ILE A 116 -44.01 -7.48 -14.51
N ASP A 117 -44.83 -7.03 -15.46
CA ASP A 117 -45.46 -7.91 -16.43
C ASP A 117 -44.39 -8.41 -17.42
N LYS A 118 -43.85 -9.61 -17.19
CA LYS A 118 -42.96 -10.32 -18.13
C LYS A 118 -43.76 -10.89 -19.32
N GLY A 119 -44.65 -10.08 -19.88
CA GLY A 119 -45.53 -10.45 -20.99
C GLY A 119 -44.95 -10.01 -22.33
N ARG A 120 -44.39 -10.97 -23.07
CA ARG A 120 -43.94 -10.91 -24.49
C ARG A 120 -42.54 -10.37 -24.78
N GLU A 121 -41.50 -11.10 -24.39
CA GLU A 121 -40.31 -11.26 -25.24
C GLU A 121 -39.82 -12.70 -25.09
N LEU A 122 -40.24 -13.56 -26.02
CA LEU A 122 -39.56 -14.76 -26.54
C LEU A 122 -40.53 -15.47 -27.50
N ASN A 123 -40.78 -14.79 -28.63
CA ASN A 123 -41.10 -15.42 -29.90
C ASN A 123 -40.21 -14.73 -30.94
N GLY A 124 -39.23 -15.48 -31.47
CA GLY A 124 -38.16 -15.04 -32.38
C GLY A 124 -36.81 -15.11 -31.68
N GLU A 125 -35.88 -16.05 -31.93
CA GLU A 125 -35.67 -16.85 -33.13
C GLU A 125 -34.89 -18.13 -32.75
N LEU A 126 -35.48 -19.28 -33.03
CA LEU A 126 -34.76 -20.53 -33.30
C LEU A 126 -34.66 -20.58 -34.83
N ARG A 127 -33.51 -20.22 -35.39
CA ARG A 127 -33.08 -20.59 -36.74
C ARG A 127 -31.58 -20.43 -36.91
#